data_AF-A0A8S9PAS5-F1
#
_entry.id   AF-A0A8S9PAS5-F1
#
_cell.length_a   1.000
_cell.length_b   1.000
_cell.length_c   1.000
_cell.angle_alpha   90.00
_cell.angle_beta   90.00
_cell.angle_gamma   90.00
#
_symmetry.space_group_name_H-M   'P 1'
#
loop_
_entity.id
_entity.type
_entity.pdbx_description
1 polymer ?
#
loop_
_entity_poly.entity_id
_entity_poly.type
_entity_poly.pdbx_seq_one_letter_code
_entity_poly.pdbx_strand_id
1 'polypeptide(L)'
;MTHPHEEYMHMKQLKKYNNMLGCIADAHYGIPTGCPCWGRMVDEVSPGKKFPGDFDTLPGRKYFVCDKFEDEVKGLLQRVDEMVVEITDLKDQLKRVQILK
;
A
#
# COMPACT_ATOMS: atom_id res chain seq x y z
N MET A 1 -37.78 -26.37 -2.16
CA MET A 1 -36.57 -26.49 -2.99
C MET A 1 -36.39 -25.15 -3.67
N THR A 2 -35.29 -24.47 -3.38
CA THR A 2 -34.89 -23.24 -4.09
C THR A 2 -34.68 -23.56 -5.57
N HIS A 3 -34.95 -22.60 -6.45
CA HIS A 3 -34.80 -22.84 -7.88
C HIS A 3 -33.31 -23.05 -8.21
N PRO A 4 -32.92 -23.99 -9.10
CA PRO A 4 -31.50 -24.31 -9.35
C PRO A 4 -30.63 -23.09 -9.68
N HIS A 5 -31.23 -22.06 -10.29
CA HIS A 5 -30.56 -20.79 -10.58
C HIS A 5 -30.20 -19.99 -9.31
N GLU A 6 -31.09 -19.96 -8.32
CA GLU A 6 -30.88 -19.23 -7.06
C GLU A 6 -29.77 -19.87 -6.25
N GLU A 7 -29.75 -21.21 -6.20
CA GLU A 7 -28.70 -21.99 -5.54
C GLU A 7 -27.33 -21.72 -6.19
N TYR A 8 -27.28 -21.71 -7.52
CA TYR A 8 -26.07 -21.36 -8.27
C TYR A 8 -25.57 -19.95 -7.95
N MET A 9 -26.47 -18.95 -7.94
CA MET A 9 -26.12 -17.57 -7.62
C MET A 9 -25.61 -17.44 -6.17
N HIS A 10 -26.25 -18.13 -5.23
CA HIS A 10 -25.83 -18.16 -3.83
C HIS A 10 -24.43 -18.77 -3.66
N MET A 11 -24.16 -19.91 -4.30
CA MET A 11 -22.83 -20.53 -4.28
C MET A 11 -21.77 -19.63 -4.92
N LYS A 12 -22.11 -18.92 -6.00
CA LYS A 12 -21.21 -17.96 -6.64
C LYS A 12 -20.84 -16.80 -5.71
N GLN A 13 -21.81 -16.29 -4.94
CA GLN A 13 -21.57 -15.23 -3.95
C GLN A 13 -20.71 -15.73 -2.77
N LEU A 14 -21.01 -16.92 -2.25
CA LEU A 14 -20.19 -17.58 -1.21
C LEU A 14 -18.74 -17.77 -1.65
N LYS A 15 -18.53 -18.24 -2.89
CA LYS A 15 -17.18 -18.38 -3.45
C LYS A 15 -16.45 -17.03 -3.51
N LYS A 16 -17.13 -15.97 -3.94
CA LYS A 16 -16.57 -14.62 -3.98
C LYS A 16 -16.19 -14.13 -2.58
N TYR A 17 -17.03 -14.38 -1.58
CA TYR A 17 -16.75 -14.01 -0.19
C TYR A 17 -15.55 -14.78 0.38
N ASN A 18 -15.49 -16.10 0.19
CA ASN A 18 -14.37 -16.91 0.67
C ASN A 18 -13.05 -16.51 0.01
N ASN A 19 -13.06 -16.23 -1.30
CA ASN A 19 -11.85 -15.77 -1.99
C ASN A 19 -11.39 -14.40 -1.46
N MET A 20 -12.31 -13.48 -1.18
CA MET A 20 -11.98 -12.19 -0.57
C MET A 20 -11.32 -12.38 0.80
N LEU A 21 -11.82 -13.29 1.65
CA LEU A 21 -11.18 -13.62 2.93
C LEU A 21 -9.77 -14.19 2.73
N GLY A 22 -9.56 -15.00 1.69
CA GLY A 22 -8.22 -15.48 1.29
C GLY A 22 -7.27 -14.32 1.01
N CYS A 23 -7.68 -13.36 0.18
CA CYS A 23 -6.87 -12.16 -0.09
C CYS A 23 -6.52 -11.36 1.18
N ILE A 24 -7.43 -11.27 2.15
CA ILE A 24 -7.19 -10.60 3.44
C ILE A 24 -6.15 -11.37 4.26
N ALA A 25 -6.30 -12.70 4.34
CA ALA A 25 -5.34 -13.55 5.07
C ALA A 25 -3.94 -13.46 4.44
N ASP A 26 -3.84 -13.50 3.11
CA ASP A 26 -2.57 -13.35 2.39
C ASP A 26 -1.90 -12.01 2.70
N ALA A 27 -2.68 -10.93 2.77
CA ALA A 27 -2.17 -9.61 3.13
C ALA A 27 -1.74 -9.49 4.60
N HIS A 28 -2.39 -10.21 5.52
CA HIS A 28 -2.07 -10.19 6.94
C HIS A 28 -0.82 -11.01 7.28
N TYR A 29 -0.62 -12.14 6.59
CA TYR A 29 0.42 -13.12 6.94
C TYR A 29 1.55 -13.21 5.92
N GLY A 30 1.49 -12.46 4.81
CA GLY A 30 2.48 -12.53 3.75
C GLY A 30 2.36 -11.40 2.74
N ILE A 31 2.84 -11.67 1.52
CA ILE A 31 2.73 -10.76 0.39
C ILE A 31 1.37 -11.00 -0.27
N PRO A 32 0.47 -10.00 -0.32
CA PRO A 32 -0.83 -10.17 -0.93
C PRO A 32 -0.69 -10.60 -2.39
N THR A 33 -1.41 -11.65 -2.80
CA THR A 33 -1.48 -12.10 -4.20
C THR A 33 -2.70 -11.53 -4.95
N GLY A 34 -3.62 -10.84 -4.26
CA GLY A 34 -4.77 -10.17 -4.86
C GLY A 34 -5.44 -9.16 -3.93
N CYS A 35 -6.14 -8.17 -4.49
CA CYS A 35 -6.95 -7.23 -3.70
C CYS A 35 -8.27 -7.88 -3.28
N PRO A 36 -8.71 -7.78 -2.01
CA PRO A 36 -10.06 -8.19 -1.58
C PRO A 36 -11.17 -7.46 -2.33
N CYS A 37 -10.88 -6.24 -2.79
CA CYS A 37 -11.76 -5.42 -3.59
C CYS A 37 -11.92 -5.89 -5.05
N TRP A 38 -11.18 -6.94 -5.45
CA TRP A 38 -11.09 -7.45 -6.83
C TRP A 38 -10.50 -6.48 -7.85
N GLY A 39 -9.97 -5.34 -7.39
CA GLY A 39 -9.23 -4.39 -8.19
C GLY A 39 -7.86 -4.94 -8.58
N ARG A 40 -7.27 -4.32 -9.61
CA ARG A 40 -5.92 -4.64 -10.02
C ARG A 40 -4.95 -4.21 -8.92
N MET A 41 -3.97 -5.06 -8.63
CA MET A 41 -2.81 -4.65 -7.84
C MET A 41 -1.71 -4.14 -8.76
N VAL A 42 -1.15 -2.99 -8.41
CA VAL A 42 0.05 -2.42 -9.02
C VAL A 42 1.24 -2.83 -8.15
N ASP A 43 2.25 -3.46 -8.77
CA ASP A 43 3.51 -3.82 -8.12
C ASP A 43 4.48 -2.65 -8.31
N GLU A 44 4.75 -1.92 -7.22
CA GLU A 44 5.75 -0.86 -7.21
C GLU A 44 6.98 -1.31 -6.43
N VAL A 45 8.14 -1.02 -7.02
CA VAL A 45 9.45 -1.32 -6.45
C VAL A 45 10.01 -0.04 -5.83
N SER A 46 10.29 -0.06 -4.53
CA SER A 46 10.95 1.08 -3.89
C SER A 46 12.31 1.37 -4.54
N PRO A 47 12.56 2.60 -5.06
CA PRO A 47 13.83 2.92 -5.71
C PRO A 47 15.04 2.98 -4.76
N GLY A 48 14.80 3.05 -3.45
CA GLY A 48 15.83 3.32 -2.44
C GLY A 48 15.93 2.26 -1.35
N LYS A 49 17.14 2.12 -0.80
CA LYS A 49 17.35 1.37 0.45
C LYS A 49 16.81 2.19 1.62
N LYS A 50 15.97 1.61 2.48
CA LYS A 50 15.33 2.32 3.60
C LYS A 50 16.35 2.82 4.63
N PHE A 51 17.43 2.06 4.83
CA PHE A 51 18.53 2.38 5.73
C PHE A 51 19.88 1.95 5.15
N PRO A 52 21.00 2.55 5.60
CA PRO A 52 22.33 2.01 5.33
C PRO A 52 22.43 0.59 5.88
N GLY A 53 22.62 -0.41 5.02
CA GLY A 53 22.66 -1.82 5.41
C GLY A 53 21.34 -2.59 5.29
N ASP A 54 20.30 -2.01 4.69
CA ASP A 54 19.10 -2.78 4.30
C ASP A 54 19.48 -3.74 3.15
N PHE A 55 19.83 -4.97 3.52
CA PHE A 55 20.10 -6.09 2.61
C PHE A 55 18.80 -6.80 2.27
N ASP A 56 17.82 -6.03 1.79
CA ASP A 56 16.64 -6.63 1.19
C ASP A 56 17.13 -7.34 -0.08
N THR A 57 17.14 -8.68 -0.05
CA THR A 57 17.66 -9.52 -1.14
C THR A 57 16.71 -9.54 -2.34
N LEU A 58 15.52 -8.98 -2.16
CA LEU A 58 14.57 -8.72 -3.23
C LEU A 58 14.82 -7.30 -3.79
N PRO A 59 14.90 -7.12 -5.12
CA PRO A 59 15.09 -5.82 -5.74
C PRO A 59 13.92 -4.90 -5.37
N GLY A 60 14.14 -4.07 -4.36
CA GLY A 60 13.18 -3.17 -3.72
C GLY A 60 12.04 -3.90 -3.00
N ARG A 61 11.58 -3.31 -1.90
CA ARG A 61 10.35 -3.76 -1.25
C ARG A 61 9.22 -3.63 -2.27
N LYS A 62 8.60 -4.75 -2.60
CA LYS A 62 7.39 -4.79 -3.42
C LYS A 62 6.24 -4.32 -2.56
N TYR A 63 5.69 -3.17 -2.90
CA TYR A 63 4.45 -2.70 -2.32
C TYR A 63 3.35 -2.94 -3.34
N PHE A 64 2.24 -3.49 -2.86
CA PHE A 64 1.04 -3.65 -3.67
C PHE A 64 0.07 -2.55 -3.32
N VAL A 65 -0.28 -1.74 -4.31
CA VAL A 65 -1.35 -0.75 -4.19
C VAL A 65 -2.52 -1.22 -5.04
N CYS A 66 -3.71 -1.15 -4.47
CA CYS A 66 -4.94 -1.37 -5.21
C CYS A 66 -5.26 -0.14 -6.05
N ASP A 67 -5.61 -0.34 -7.32
CA ASP A 67 -6.02 0.71 -8.26
C ASP A 67 -7.06 1.69 -7.71
N LYS A 68 -7.99 1.22 -6.87
CA LYS A 68 -9.01 2.06 -6.23
C LYS A 68 -8.44 3.09 -5.26
N PHE A 69 -7.26 2.84 -4.70
CA PHE A 69 -6.61 3.71 -3.71
C PHE A 69 -5.37 4.43 -4.28
N GLU A 70 -5.07 4.25 -5.56
CA GLU A 70 -3.86 4.81 -6.19
C GLU A 70 -3.81 6.34 -6.05
N ASP A 71 -4.94 7.01 -6.30
CA ASP A 71 -5.02 8.48 -6.22
C ASP A 71 -4.89 9.00 -4.78
N GLU A 72 -5.47 8.28 -3.80
CA GLU A 72 -5.34 8.63 -2.38
C GLU A 72 -3.87 8.51 -1.91
N VAL A 73 -3.19 7.44 -2.33
CA VAL A 73 -1.77 7.22 -2.03
C VAL A 73 -0.91 8.30 -2.68
N LYS A 74 -1.17 8.66 -3.93
CA LYS A 74 -0.47 9.78 -4.60
C LYS A 74 -0.63 11.10 -3.84
N GLY A 75 -1.84 11.43 -3.39
CA GLY A 75 -2.09 12.63 -2.60
C GLY A 75 -1.43 12.60 -1.21
N LEU A 76 -1.25 11.41 -0.61
CA LEU A 76 -0.44 11.25 0.60
C LEU A 76 1.05 11.49 0.34
N LEU A 77 1.60 10.90 -0.72
CA LEU A 77 3.00 11.06 -1.10
C LEU A 77 3.35 12.51 -1.36
N GLN A 78 2.51 13.24 -2.10
CA GLN A 78 2.71 14.66 -2.35
C GLN A 78 2.79 15.48 -1.05
N ARG A 79 1.89 15.23 -0.10
CA ARG A 79 1.93 15.91 1.22
C ARG A 79 3.18 15.58 2.02
N VAL A 80 3.66 14.34 1.93
CA VAL A 80 4.92 13.94 2.58
C VAL A 80 6.09 14.70 1.96
N ASP A 81 6.15 14.84 0.64
CA ASP A 81 7.19 15.61 -0.05
C ASP A 81 7.18 17.09 0.36
N GLU A 82 6.00 17.71 0.43
CA GLU A 82 5.81 19.08 0.92
C GLU A 82 6.29 19.22 2.38
N MET A 83 5.88 18.31 3.26
CA MET A 83 6.34 18.29 4.65
C MET A 83 7.86 18.13 4.78
N VAL A 84 8.49 17.31 3.93
CA VAL A 84 9.94 17.14 3.92
C VAL A 84 10.63 18.46 3.59
N VAL A 85 10.13 19.21 2.60
CA VAL A 85 10.66 20.53 2.24
C VAL A 85 10.53 21.50 3.43
N GLU A 86 9.36 21.59 4.05
CA GLU A 86 9.14 22.46 5.22
C GLU A 86 10.09 22.10 6.39
N ILE A 87 10.25 20.81 6.68
CA ILE A 87 11.16 20.34 7.73
C ILE A 87 12.61 20.73 7.39
N THR A 88 13.02 20.67 6.12
CA THR A 88 14.38 21.07 5.74
C THR A 88 14.62 22.57 5.94
N ASP A 89 13.66 23.41 5.57
CA ASP A 89 13.76 24.86 5.77
C ASP A 89 13.79 25.22 7.27
N LEU A 90 12.89 24.66 8.06
CA LEU A 90 12.86 24.85 9.51
C LEU A 90 14.17 24.38 10.18
N LYS A 91 14.76 23.27 9.72
CA LYS A 91 16.06 22.80 10.20
C LYS A 91 17.18 23.80 9.89
N ASP A 92 17.16 24.41 8.71
CA ASP A 92 18.17 25.41 8.33
C ASP A 92 18.00 26.73 9.08
N GLN A 93 16.77 27.19 9.31
CA GLN A 93 16.49 28.32 10.18
C GLN A 93 17.00 28.06 11.62
N LEU A 94 16.72 26.88 12.16
CA LEU A 94 17.17 26.49 13.52
C LEU A 94 18.69 26.53 13.66
N LYS A 95 19.44 26.03 12.66
CA LYS A 95 20.91 26.10 12.65
C LYS A 95 21.39 27.55 12.70
N ARG A 96 20.78 28.46 11.94
CA ARG A 96 21.14 29.89 11.94
C ARG A 96 20.91 30.54 13.30
N VAL A 97 19.78 30.24 13.95
CA VAL A 97 19.47 30.74 15.30
C VAL A 97 20.44 30.19 16.34
N GLN A 98 20.85 28.92 16.22
CA GLN A 98 21.83 28.31 17.11
C GLN A 98 23.23 28.93 17.00
N ILE A 99 23.64 29.41 15.81
CA ILE A 99 24.94 30.07 15.60
C ILE A 99 24.96 31.50 16.16
N LEU A 100 23.80 32.15 16.29
CA LEU A 100 23.67 33.52 16.79
C LEU A 100 23.52 33.62 18.33
N LYS A 101 23.42 32.48 19.02
CA LYS A 101 23.40 32.39 20.49
C LYS A 101 24.78 31.99 21.02
#